data_AF-A0A2N0VLW5-F1
#
_entry.id   AF-A0A2N0VLW5-F1
#
_cell.length_a   1.000
_cell.length_b   1.000
_cell.length_c   1.000
_cell.angle_alpha   90.00
_cell.angle_beta   90.00
_cell.angle_gamma   90.00
#
_symmetry.space_group_name_H-M   'P 1'
#
loop_
_entity.id
_entity.type
_entity.pdbx_description
1 polymer ?
#
loop_
_entity_poly.entity_id
_entity_poly.type
_entity_poly.pdbx_seq_one_letter_code
_entity_poly.pdbx_strand_id
1 'polypeptide(L)'
;MKTFALIFKKTGLYLIFGLLFAHLIQSTAWAQVNNINVGDRVRISAPAAQTKTLYRKTLFGTVNNITPEEIYLLSNNEYFIIPFNSIRRIHVSTGKKRNTGKGALIGLSSGALLGGMISLVTYEECDDSEPFGCWLDFSKGESFVLGAAALGLSGLVLGTVLGAIIKTDRWHRLPIEVLMNSPPVTSQKLSFCPVVNVKFSISRNR
;
A
#
# COMPACT_ATOMS: atom_id res chain seq x y z
N MET A 1 16.18 19.97 43.01
CA MET A 1 15.63 20.34 41.68
C MET A 1 16.60 20.23 40.49
N LYS A 2 17.94 20.20 40.65
CA LYS A 2 18.88 20.08 39.50
C LYS A 2 19.04 18.68 38.89
N THR A 3 18.58 17.63 39.58
CA THR A 3 18.75 16.22 39.17
C THR A 3 17.71 15.73 38.16
N PHE A 4 16.52 16.33 38.11
CA PHE A 4 15.45 15.91 37.19
C PHE A 4 15.72 16.33 35.72
N ALA A 5 16.41 17.46 35.52
CA ALA A 5 16.74 17.98 34.19
C ALA A 5 17.75 17.10 33.41
N LEU A 6 18.57 16.30 34.11
CA LEU A 6 19.55 15.40 33.48
C LEU A 6 18.92 14.10 32.96
N ILE A 7 17.81 13.66 33.55
CA ILE A 7 17.12 12.42 33.14
C ILE A 7 16.38 12.64 31.81
N PHE A 8 15.76 13.80 31.61
CA PHE A 8 15.04 14.15 30.38
C PHE A 8 15.94 14.25 29.14
N LYS A 9 17.21 14.66 29.31
CA LYS A 9 18.17 14.76 28.20
C LYS A 9 18.60 13.40 27.65
N LYS A 10 18.58 12.35 28.49
CA LYS A 10 18.95 10.98 28.10
C LYS A 10 17.76 10.23 27.48
N THR A 11 16.54 10.39 28.00
CA THR A 11 15.36 9.67 27.51
C THR A 11 14.87 10.16 26.14
N GLY A 12 15.00 11.46 25.84
CA GLY A 12 14.68 11.99 24.51
C GLY A 12 15.52 11.38 23.39
N LEU A 13 16.78 11.04 23.66
CA LEU A 13 17.68 10.44 22.67
C LEU A 13 17.26 9.00 22.31
N TYR A 14 16.78 8.21 23.28
CA TYR A 14 16.34 6.83 23.04
C TYR A 14 15.00 6.75 22.27
N LEU A 15 14.09 7.71 22.47
CA LEU A 15 12.84 7.79 21.70
C LEU A 15 13.11 8.09 20.23
N ILE A 16 14.03 9.01 19.94
CA ILE A 16 14.45 9.34 18.55
C ILE A 16 15.13 8.13 17.91
N PHE A 17 16.00 7.42 18.64
CA PHE A 17 16.71 6.24 18.13
C PHE A 17 15.76 5.06 17.88
N GLY A 18 14.76 4.85 18.73
CA GLY A 18 13.72 3.82 18.53
C GLY A 18 12.82 4.08 17.31
N LEU A 19 12.45 5.35 17.07
CA LEU A 19 11.66 5.77 15.90
C LEU A 19 12.46 5.64 14.59
N LEU A 20 13.77 5.89 14.63
CA LEU A 20 14.70 5.64 13.51
C LEU A 20 14.87 4.15 13.23
N PHE A 21 14.96 3.30 14.27
CA PHE A 21 15.12 1.85 14.11
C PHE A 21 13.86 1.20 13.52
N ALA A 22 12.66 1.67 13.86
CA ALA A 22 11.41 1.19 13.28
C ALA A 22 11.27 1.53 11.78
N HIS A 23 11.97 2.56 11.28
CA HIS A 23 12.03 2.88 9.85
C HIS A 23 12.96 1.96 9.06
N LEU A 24 13.96 1.34 9.71
CA LEU A 24 14.95 0.50 9.05
C LEU A 24 14.47 -0.94 8.78
N ILE A 25 13.37 -1.38 9.40
CA ILE A 25 12.84 -2.75 9.24
C ILE A 25 11.72 -2.79 8.18
N GLN A 26 11.83 -2.00 7.10
CA GLN A 26 11.07 -2.33 5.89
C GLN A 26 11.80 -3.47 5.18
N SER A 27 11.63 -4.68 5.72
CA SER A 27 12.02 -5.94 5.10
C SER A 27 11.35 -6.01 3.73
N THR A 28 12.10 -5.60 2.71
CA THR A 28 11.73 -5.78 1.32
C THR A 28 12.10 -7.20 0.95
N ALA A 29 11.19 -8.14 1.26
CA ALA A 29 11.24 -9.45 0.64
C ALA A 29 10.86 -9.26 -0.84
N TRP A 30 11.88 -9.07 -1.68
CA TRP A 30 11.75 -9.07 -3.13
C TRP A 30 11.69 -10.51 -3.59
N ALA A 31 10.50 -11.11 -3.54
CA ALA A 31 10.24 -12.27 -4.38
C ALA A 31 10.32 -11.77 -5.83
N GLN A 32 11.38 -12.14 -6.53
CA GLN A 32 11.53 -11.84 -7.95
C GLN A 32 10.42 -12.60 -8.69
N VAL A 33 9.35 -11.89 -9.05
CA VAL A 33 8.31 -12.44 -9.91
C VAL A 33 8.91 -12.48 -11.30
N ASN A 34 9.50 -13.61 -11.68
CA ASN A 34 10.17 -13.75 -12.96
C ASN A 34 9.24 -14.21 -14.09
N ASN A 35 7.96 -14.46 -13.80
CA ASN A 35 7.03 -14.97 -14.81
C ASN A 35 5.68 -14.25 -14.76
N ILE A 36 5.09 -14.04 -15.94
CA ILE A 36 3.72 -13.55 -16.08
C ILE A 36 2.82 -14.77 -16.29
N ASN A 37 1.79 -14.89 -15.47
CA ASN A 37 0.82 -15.97 -15.60
C ASN A 37 -0.52 -15.44 -16.12
N VAL A 38 -1.30 -16.35 -16.71
CA VAL A 38 -2.71 -16.08 -17.01
C VAL A 38 -3.45 -15.82 -15.69
N GLY A 39 -4.26 -14.75 -15.67
CA GLY A 39 -4.95 -14.24 -14.47
C GLY A 39 -4.22 -13.10 -13.76
N ASP A 40 -2.97 -12.80 -14.12
CA ASP A 40 -2.23 -11.72 -13.49
C ASP A 40 -2.79 -10.35 -13.90
N ARG A 41 -2.90 -9.43 -12.94
CA ARG A 41 -3.20 -8.02 -13.24
C ARG A 41 -1.95 -7.33 -13.70
N VAL A 42 -1.97 -6.80 -14.91
CA VAL A 42 -0.82 -6.13 -15.52
C VAL A 42 -1.14 -4.70 -15.94
N ARG A 43 -0.09 -3.90 -15.95
CA ARG A 43 -0.09 -2.53 -16.42
C ARG A 43 0.99 -2.43 -17.49
N ILE A 44 0.56 -2.14 -18.72
CA ILE A 44 1.42 -2.13 -19.90
C ILE A 44 1.56 -0.70 -20.40
N SER A 45 2.80 -0.25 -20.58
CA SER A 45 3.10 0.98 -21.29
C SER A 45 3.61 0.64 -22.67
N ALA A 46 2.78 0.84 -23.69
CA ALA A 46 3.17 0.78 -25.09
C ALA A 46 3.25 2.22 -25.64
N PRO A 47 4.23 2.57 -26.49
CA PRO A 47 4.10 3.73 -27.37
C PRO A 47 2.84 3.52 -28.22
N ALA A 48 2.12 4.60 -28.55
CA ALA A 48 0.86 4.52 -29.29
C ALA A 48 1.08 3.96 -30.71
N ALA A 49 1.23 2.65 -30.82
CA ALA A 49 1.22 1.93 -32.07
C ALA A 49 -0.21 1.43 -32.28
N GLN A 50 -0.88 2.08 -33.22
CA GLN A 50 -2.07 1.61 -33.95
C GLN A 50 -3.44 1.61 -33.27
N THR A 51 -3.59 1.89 -31.97
CA THR A 51 -4.94 2.18 -31.45
C THR A 51 -5.31 3.62 -31.76
N LYS A 52 -6.36 3.83 -32.55
CA LYS A 52 -6.87 5.10 -33.10
C LYS A 52 -7.31 6.14 -32.05
N THR A 53 -6.97 5.94 -30.78
CA THR A 53 -7.45 6.70 -29.63
C THR A 53 -6.30 7.00 -28.65
N LEU A 54 -5.57 8.07 -28.96
CA LEU A 54 -4.91 9.02 -28.05
C LEU A 54 -3.81 8.54 -27.07
N TYR A 55 -2.64 9.21 -27.20
CA TYR A 55 -1.71 9.65 -26.14
C TYR A 55 -1.31 8.63 -25.06
N ARG A 56 -0.06 8.10 -25.13
CA ARG A 56 0.68 7.46 -24.02
C ARG A 56 -0.22 6.72 -23.01
N LYS A 57 -1.16 5.91 -23.48
CA LYS A 57 -2.14 5.29 -22.60
C LYS A 57 -1.47 4.08 -21.97
N THR A 58 -1.22 4.17 -20.67
CA THR A 58 -0.91 2.98 -19.90
C THR A 58 -2.18 2.13 -19.86
N LEU A 59 -2.11 0.92 -20.42
CA LEU A 59 -3.22 -0.02 -20.43
C LEU A 59 -3.18 -0.83 -19.14
N PHE A 60 -4.35 -1.08 -18.56
CA PHE A 60 -4.53 -1.82 -17.33
C PHE A 60 -5.47 -2.96 -17.61
N GLY A 61 -5.13 -4.18 -17.23
CA GLY A 61 -6.01 -5.32 -17.45
C GLY A 61 -5.54 -6.56 -16.74
N THR A 62 -6.28 -7.64 -16.95
CA THR A 62 -5.91 -8.98 -16.51
C THR A 62 -5.44 -9.78 -17.71
N VAL A 63 -4.35 -10.53 -17.57
CA VAL A 63 -3.84 -11.40 -18.63
C VAL A 63 -4.83 -12.55 -18.83
N ASN A 64 -5.38 -12.67 -20.03
CA ASN A 64 -6.29 -13.75 -20.39
C ASN A 64 -5.54 -14.90 -21.08
N ASN A 65 -4.61 -14.57 -21.98
CA ASN A 65 -3.80 -15.55 -22.68
C ASN A 65 -2.46 -14.93 -23.09
N ILE A 66 -1.44 -15.76 -23.25
CA ILE A 66 -0.08 -15.37 -23.62
C ILE A 66 0.37 -16.27 -24.78
N THR A 67 0.70 -15.67 -25.92
CA THR A 67 1.38 -16.36 -27.04
C THR A 67 2.84 -15.88 -27.10
N PRO A 68 3.71 -16.46 -27.96
CA PRO A 68 5.09 -15.97 -28.08
C PRO A 68 5.21 -14.54 -28.63
N GLU A 69 4.21 -14.07 -29.38
CA GLU A 69 4.26 -12.78 -30.10
C GLU A 69 3.34 -11.72 -29.49
N GLU A 70 2.26 -12.15 -28.83
CA GLU A 70 1.20 -11.25 -28.37
C GLU A 70 0.72 -11.62 -26.95
N ILE A 71 0.23 -10.60 -26.24
CA ILE A 71 -0.48 -10.78 -24.97
C ILE A 71 -1.93 -10.32 -25.12
N TYR A 72 -2.85 -11.16 -24.64
CA TYR A 72 -4.27 -10.88 -24.62
C TYR A 72 -4.65 -10.34 -23.25
N LEU A 73 -5.09 -9.09 -23.18
CA LEU A 73 -5.57 -8.46 -21.96
C LEU A 73 -7.08 -8.33 -21.96
N LEU A 74 -7.70 -8.63 -20.82
CA LEU A 74 -9.07 -8.28 -20.53
C LEU A 74 -9.09 -6.99 -19.69
N SER A 75 -9.67 -5.92 -20.23
CA SER A 75 -9.81 -4.63 -19.55
C SER A 75 -11.20 -4.08 -19.78
N ASN A 76 -11.94 -3.75 -18.72
CA ASN A 76 -13.31 -3.25 -18.81
C ASN A 76 -14.24 -4.13 -19.69
N ASN A 77 -14.05 -5.45 -19.62
CA ASN A 77 -14.79 -6.44 -20.42
C ASN A 77 -14.52 -6.40 -21.94
N GLU A 78 -13.47 -5.69 -22.37
CA GLU A 78 -12.96 -5.68 -23.74
C GLU A 78 -11.62 -6.41 -23.84
N TYR A 79 -11.39 -7.10 -24.96
CA TYR A 79 -10.14 -7.78 -25.23
C TYR A 79 -9.19 -6.87 -26.01
N PHE A 80 -7.97 -6.75 -25.51
CA PHE A 80 -6.88 -6.04 -26.17
C PHE A 80 -5.78 -7.02 -26.55
N ILE A 81 -5.39 -6.99 -27.81
CA ILE A 81 -4.27 -7.77 -28.33
C ILE A 81 -3.10 -6.81 -28.46
N ILE A 82 -2.00 -7.10 -27.75
CA ILE A 82 -0.82 -6.24 -27.72
C ILE A 82 0.39 -7.08 -28.12
N PRO A 83 1.07 -6.75 -29.23
CA PRO A 83 2.28 -7.47 -29.63
C PRO A 83 3.45 -7.09 -28.71
N PHE A 84 4.28 -8.06 -28.32
CA PHE A 84 5.40 -7.84 -27.38
C PHE A 84 6.41 -6.80 -27.89
N ASN A 85 6.59 -6.72 -29.21
CA ASN A 85 7.45 -5.72 -29.85
C ASN A 85 7.00 -4.27 -29.60
N SER A 86 5.73 -4.04 -29.27
CA SER A 86 5.17 -2.73 -28.96
C SER A 86 5.25 -2.38 -27.47
N ILE A 87 5.56 -3.34 -26.61
CA ILE A 87 5.58 -3.14 -25.16
C ILE A 87 6.89 -2.50 -24.76
N ARG A 88 6.84 -1.32 -24.16
CA ARG A 88 8.02 -0.63 -23.63
C ARG A 88 8.29 -0.95 -22.17
N ARG A 89 7.23 -1.12 -21.37
CA ARG A 89 7.31 -1.51 -19.96
C ARG A 89 6.11 -2.34 -19.59
N ILE A 90 6.35 -3.37 -18.79
CA ILE A 90 5.31 -4.18 -18.18
C ILE A 90 5.47 -4.14 -16.66
N HIS A 91 4.36 -3.97 -15.97
CA HIS A 91 4.29 -4.02 -14.52
C HIS A 91 3.24 -5.04 -14.11
N VAL A 92 3.61 -5.97 -13.24
CA VAL A 92 2.69 -6.98 -12.68
C VAL A 92 2.26 -6.55 -11.29
N SER A 93 0.97 -6.73 -10.99
CA SER A 93 0.43 -6.53 -9.65
C SER A 93 0.81 -7.71 -8.77
N THR A 94 1.62 -7.47 -7.74
CA THR A 94 2.05 -8.50 -6.77
C THR A 94 1.16 -8.55 -5.53
N GLY A 95 -0.03 -7.96 -5.63
CA GLY A 95 -1.00 -7.83 -4.53
C GLY A 95 -1.09 -6.40 -3.99
N LYS A 96 -1.64 -6.26 -2.78
CA LYS A 96 -1.98 -4.97 -2.16
C LYS A 96 -1.15 -4.72 -0.90
N LYS A 97 -0.56 -3.54 -0.77
CA LYS A 97 0.10 -3.04 0.45
C LYS A 97 -0.89 -2.22 1.28
N ARG A 98 -0.95 -2.46 2.59
CA ARG A 98 -1.57 -1.52 3.53
C ARG A 98 -0.62 -0.36 3.81
N ASN A 99 -1.14 0.85 3.92
CA ASN A 99 -0.36 2.06 4.20
C ASN A 99 -0.40 2.44 5.69
N THR A 100 -0.54 1.45 6.58
CA THR A 100 -0.72 1.62 8.02
C THR A 100 0.34 2.52 8.63
N GLY A 101 1.63 2.25 8.39
CA GLY A 101 2.72 3.08 8.94
C GLY A 101 2.75 4.50 8.38
N LYS A 102 2.39 4.68 7.10
CA LYS A 102 2.33 6.01 6.48
C LYS A 102 1.17 6.83 7.06
N GLY A 103 0.01 6.19 7.24
CA GLY A 103 -1.15 6.79 7.90
C GLY A 103 -0.87 7.15 9.35
N ALA A 104 -0.24 6.25 10.12
CA ALA A 104 0.15 6.48 11.50
C ALA A 104 1.08 7.70 11.65
N LEU A 105 2.08 7.82 10.77
CA LEU A 105 3.04 8.93 10.79
C LEU A 105 2.37 10.26 10.43
N ILE A 106 1.53 10.27 9.39
CA ILE A 106 0.78 11.47 9.00
C ILE A 106 -0.13 11.89 10.15
N GLY A 107 -0.89 10.95 10.74
CA GLY A 107 -1.81 11.25 11.83
C GLY A 107 -1.10 11.71 13.11
N LEU A 108 0.02 11.08 13.48
CA LEU A 108 0.81 11.53 14.64
C LEU A 108 1.36 12.93 14.42
N SER A 109 1.97 13.19 13.26
CA SER A 109 2.61 14.48 12.98
C SER A 109 1.59 15.62 12.88
N SER A 110 0.47 15.41 12.18
CA SER A 110 -0.60 16.41 12.09
C SER A 110 -1.30 16.60 13.43
N GLY A 111 -1.61 15.53 14.15
CA GLY A 111 -2.23 15.58 15.47
C GLY A 111 -1.34 16.29 16.50
N ALA A 112 -0.05 15.97 16.54
CA ALA A 112 0.89 16.59 17.46
C ALA A 112 1.07 18.09 17.20
N LEU A 113 1.18 18.47 15.92
CA LEU A 113 1.31 19.88 15.55
C LEU A 113 0.04 20.66 15.90
N LEU A 114 -1.14 20.14 15.57
CA LEU A 114 -2.41 20.79 15.91
C LEU A 114 -2.63 20.86 17.42
N GLY A 115 -2.35 19.78 18.16
CA GLY A 115 -2.51 19.74 19.60
C GLY A 115 -1.59 20.69 20.33
N GLY A 116 -0.31 20.74 19.93
CA GLY A 116 0.63 21.69 20.49
C GLY A 116 0.22 23.13 20.22
N MET A 117 -0.24 23.46 19.00
CA MET A 117 -0.73 24.81 18.68
C MET A 117 -1.99 25.18 19.47
N ILE A 118 -2.96 24.26 19.60
CA ILE A 118 -4.16 24.49 20.40
C ILE A 118 -3.79 24.74 21.86
N SER A 119 -2.90 23.93 22.44
CA SER A 119 -2.45 24.11 23.82
C SER A 119 -1.64 25.39 24.03
N LEU A 120 -0.91 25.88 23.02
CA LEU A 120 -0.26 27.20 23.09
C LEU A 120 -1.25 28.35 23.06
N VAL A 121 -2.29 28.25 22.22
CA VAL A 121 -3.31 29.30 22.08
C VAL A 121 -4.24 29.35 23.29
N THR A 122 -4.50 28.20 23.91
CA THR A 122 -5.34 28.06 25.11
C THR A 122 -4.56 28.18 26.41
N TYR A 123 -3.27 28.48 26.34
CA TYR A 123 -2.44 28.66 27.52
C TYR A 123 -2.78 29.97 28.24
N GLU A 124 -3.12 29.86 29.52
CA GLU A 124 -3.30 31.00 30.43
C GLU A 124 -2.26 30.91 31.56
N GLU A 125 -1.64 32.04 31.88
CA GLU A 125 -0.72 32.14 33.01
C GLU A 125 -1.56 32.06 34.28
N CYS A 126 -1.22 31.10 35.13
CA CYS A 126 -2.00 30.79 36.31
C CYS A 126 -1.69 31.82 37.41
N ASP A 127 -2.73 32.39 38.03
CA ASP A 127 -2.59 33.39 39.09
C ASP A 127 -2.69 32.70 40.47
N ASP A 128 -1.74 33.01 41.35
CA ASP A 128 -1.62 32.44 42.70
C ASP A 128 -2.80 32.81 43.63
N SER A 129 -3.72 33.65 43.15
CA SER A 129 -4.90 34.14 43.87
C SER A 129 -6.08 33.16 43.88
N GLU A 130 -6.07 32.09 43.07
CA GLU A 130 -7.19 31.13 43.02
C GLU A 130 -7.12 30.02 44.11
N PRO A 131 -8.24 29.72 44.79
CA PRO A 131 -8.28 28.85 45.97
C PRO A 131 -8.01 27.36 45.70
N PHE A 132 -8.07 26.92 44.43
CA PHE A 132 -7.68 25.57 44.03
C PHE A 132 -6.24 25.46 43.50
N GLY A 133 -5.52 26.58 43.44
CA GLY A 133 -4.08 26.64 43.20
C GLY A 133 -3.62 26.14 41.83
N CYS A 134 -2.53 26.71 41.34
CA CYS A 134 -1.79 26.26 40.17
C CYS A 134 -1.07 24.93 40.45
N TRP A 135 -1.81 23.85 40.74
CA TRP A 135 -1.23 22.52 41.00
C TRP A 135 -0.48 21.95 39.80
N LEU A 136 -0.78 22.48 38.60
CA LEU A 136 -0.16 22.14 37.34
C LEU A 136 0.31 23.42 36.65
N ASP A 137 1.25 24.13 37.27
CA ASP A 137 1.98 25.21 36.61
C ASP A 137 2.93 24.61 35.56
N PHE A 138 2.48 24.62 34.31
CA PHE A 138 3.26 24.19 33.17
C PHE A 138 3.81 25.41 32.44
N SER A 139 5.09 25.35 32.08
CA SER A 139 5.65 26.31 31.15
C SER A 139 4.94 26.23 29.78
N LYS A 140 4.97 27.32 29.00
CA LYS A 140 4.45 27.35 27.61
C LYS A 140 4.97 26.17 26.76
N GLY A 141 6.22 25.76 26.99
CA GLY A 141 6.82 24.60 26.33
C GLY A 141 6.25 23.26 26.78
N GLU A 142 5.99 23.08 28.08
CA GLU A 142 5.37 21.86 28.61
C GLU A 142 3.92 21.73 28.16
N SER A 143 3.16 22.83 28.15
CA SER A 143 1.79 22.87 27.62
C SER A 143 1.74 22.47 26.14
N PHE A 144 2.69 22.95 25.32
CA PHE A 144 2.81 22.51 23.93
C PHE A 144 3.07 21.01 23.82
N VAL A 145 4.01 20.47 24.60
CA VAL A 145 4.36 19.04 24.56
C VAL A 145 3.18 18.19 25.01
N LEU A 146 2.42 18.62 26.02
CA LEU A 146 1.29 17.88 26.55
C LEU A 146 0.12 17.86 25.55
N GLY A 147 -0.19 19.00 24.93
CA GLY A 147 -1.15 19.09 23.83
C GLY A 147 -0.74 18.26 22.61
N ALA A 148 0.53 18.36 22.23
CA ALA A 148 1.10 17.60 21.12
C ALA A 148 1.06 16.10 21.39
N ALA A 149 1.32 15.65 22.63
CA ALA A 149 1.21 14.25 23.00
C ALA A 149 -0.24 13.77 22.95
N ALA A 150 -1.18 14.53 23.51
CA ALA A 150 -2.59 14.15 23.58
C ALA A 150 -3.21 14.00 22.17
N LEU A 151 -3.09 15.02 21.31
CA LEU A 151 -3.63 14.93 19.95
C LEU A 151 -2.73 14.15 18.99
N GLY A 152 -1.42 14.06 19.24
CA GLY A 152 -0.52 13.22 18.46
C GLY A 152 -0.83 11.73 18.63
N LEU A 153 -1.13 11.28 19.85
CA LEU A 153 -1.51 9.89 20.11
C LEU A 153 -2.89 9.55 19.52
N SER A 154 -3.87 10.44 19.64
CA SER A 154 -5.19 10.22 19.01
C SER A 154 -5.07 10.23 17.48
N GLY A 155 -4.29 11.15 16.92
CA GLY A 155 -3.94 11.21 15.50
C GLY A 155 -3.22 9.97 15.02
N LEU A 156 -2.30 9.40 15.80
CA LEU A 156 -1.63 8.13 15.47
C LEU A 156 -2.64 7.00 15.33
N VAL A 157 -3.58 6.86 16.28
CA VAL A 157 -4.59 5.80 16.24
C VAL A 157 -5.47 5.95 15.01
N LEU A 158 -6.03 7.14 14.79
CA LEU A 158 -6.88 7.42 13.63
C LEU A 158 -6.14 7.22 12.30
N GLY A 159 -4.91 7.73 12.21
CA GLY A 159 -4.04 7.59 11.05
C GLY A 159 -3.68 6.13 10.77
N THR A 160 -3.43 5.33 11.81
CA THR A 160 -3.16 3.90 11.71
C THR A 160 -4.37 3.15 11.12
N VAL A 161 -5.57 3.44 11.64
CA VAL A 161 -6.82 2.82 11.16
C VAL A 161 -7.08 3.17 9.70
N LEU A 162 -7.01 4.46 9.34
CA LEU A 162 -7.18 4.91 7.96
C LEU A 162 -6.12 4.29 7.02
N GLY A 163 -4.86 4.27 7.44
CA GLY A 163 -3.78 3.64 6.68
C GLY A 163 -3.93 2.12 6.54
N ALA A 164 -4.56 1.44 7.50
CA ALA A 164 -4.86 0.01 7.41
C ALA A 164 -5.99 -0.31 6.43
N ILE A 165 -6.97 0.59 6.31
CA ILE A 165 -8.09 0.45 5.37
C ILE A 165 -7.64 0.78 3.95
N ILE A 166 -6.84 1.85 3.77
CA ILE A 166 -6.35 2.28 2.46
C ILE A 166 -5.26 1.33 1.97
N LYS A 167 -5.66 0.45 1.05
CA LYS A 167 -4.79 -0.49 0.35
C LYS A 167 -4.37 0.08 -1.00
N THR A 168 -3.09 0.00 -1.31
CA THR A 168 -2.54 0.39 -2.63
C THR A 168 -1.94 -0.82 -3.32
N ASP A 169 -2.17 -0.94 -4.63
CA ASP A 169 -1.58 -2.02 -5.44
C ASP A 169 -0.05 -1.89 -5.47
N ARG A 170 0.65 -3.02 -5.28
CA ARG A 170 2.10 -3.13 -5.47
C ARG A 170 2.38 -3.52 -6.91
N TRP A 171 3.04 -2.63 -7.64
CA TRP A 171 3.43 -2.86 -9.02
C TRP A 171 4.92 -3.20 -9.07
N HIS A 172 5.24 -4.37 -9.63
CA HIS A 172 6.62 -4.79 -9.86
C HIS A 172 6.93 -4.70 -11.36
N ARG A 173 8.06 -4.08 -11.73
CA ARG A 173 8.47 -3.95 -13.13
C ARG A 173 9.14 -5.25 -13.55
N LEU A 174 8.72 -5.81 -14.68
CA LEU A 174 9.45 -6.93 -15.28
C LEU A 174 10.37 -6.45 -16.41
N PRO A 175 11.60 -6.95 -16.48
CA PRO A 175 12.44 -6.78 -17.66
C PRO A 175 11.85 -7.56 -18.83
N ILE A 176 11.78 -6.91 -20.00
CA ILE A 176 11.14 -7.49 -21.21
C ILE A 176 11.95 -8.69 -21.74
N GLU A 177 13.26 -8.71 -21.50
CA GLU A 177 14.18 -9.79 -21.90
C GLU A 177 13.75 -11.18 -21.37
N VAL A 178 13.07 -11.23 -20.22
CA VAL A 178 12.62 -12.49 -19.59
C VAL A 178 11.42 -13.11 -20.33
N LEU A 179 10.63 -12.30 -21.05
CA LEU A 179 9.45 -12.78 -21.77
C LEU A 179 9.83 -13.50 -23.07
N MET A 180 10.93 -13.09 -23.72
CA MET A 180 11.39 -13.70 -24.98
C MET A 180 12.09 -15.04 -24.78
N ASN A 181 12.62 -15.31 -23.57
CA ASN A 181 13.33 -16.54 -23.25
C ASN A 181 12.49 -17.57 -22.48
N SER A 182 11.22 -17.27 -22.21
CA SER A 182 10.33 -18.23 -21.56
C SER A 182 9.98 -19.34 -22.56
N PRO A 183 10.22 -20.63 -22.23
CA PRO A 183 9.86 -21.72 -23.13
C PRO A 183 8.35 -21.65 -23.40
N PRO A 184 7.90 -21.95 -24.64
CA PRO A 184 6.48 -21.93 -24.95
C PRO A 184 5.75 -22.79 -23.93
N VAL A 185 4.77 -22.20 -23.24
CA VAL A 185 3.89 -22.92 -22.32
C VAL A 185 3.28 -24.03 -23.15
N THR A 186 3.83 -25.24 -22.99
CA THR A 186 3.31 -26.43 -23.64
C THR A 186 1.91 -26.55 -23.09
N SER A 187 0.93 -26.30 -23.95
CA SER A 187 -0.48 -26.34 -23.63
C SER A 187 -0.71 -27.59 -22.80
N GLN A 188 -0.94 -27.40 -21.50
CA GLN A 188 -1.34 -28.49 -20.63
C GLN A 188 -2.59 -29.03 -21.28
N LYS A 189 -2.43 -30.21 -21.86
CA LYS A 189 -3.48 -30.99 -22.48
C LYS A 189 -4.54 -31.08 -21.39
N LEU A 190 -5.56 -30.24 -21.47
CA LEU A 190 -6.76 -30.34 -20.66
C LEU A 190 -7.21 -31.77 -20.90
N SER A 191 -6.91 -32.65 -19.95
CA SER A 191 -7.40 -34.01 -19.97
C SER A 191 -8.89 -33.87 -19.82
N PHE A 192 -9.58 -33.79 -20.96
CA PHE A 192 -11.01 -34.01 -21.02
C PHE A 192 -11.24 -35.34 -20.33
N CYS A 193 -11.80 -35.30 -19.12
CA CYS A 193 -12.39 -36.47 -18.53
C CYS A 193 -13.34 -37.06 -19.57
N PRO A 194 -13.27 -38.38 -19.85
CA PRO A 194 -14.12 -38.98 -20.85
C PRO A 194 -15.58 -38.72 -20.51
N VAL A 195 -16.33 -38.34 -21.53
CA VAL A 195 -17.78 -38.15 -21.50
C VAL A 195 -18.42 -39.35 -20.81
N VAL A 196 -18.98 -39.13 -19.62
CA VAL A 196 -19.80 -40.13 -18.93
C VAL A 196 -21.05 -40.32 -19.77
N ASN A 197 -21.17 -41.47 -20.43
CA ASN A 197 -22.39 -41.87 -21.12
C ASN A 197 -23.50 -42.09 -20.08
N VAL A 198 -24.38 -41.09 -19.93
CA VAL A 198 -25.58 -41.21 -19.11
C VAL A 198 -26.62 -42.03 -19.88
N LYS A 199 -26.76 -43.30 -19.52
CA LYS A 199 -27.80 -44.19 -20.06
C LYS A 199 -29.12 -43.91 -19.34
N PHE A 200 -29.99 -43.11 -19.95
CA PHE A 200 -31.34 -42.88 -19.43
C PHE A 200 -32.21 -44.13 -19.67
N SER A 201 -32.61 -44.79 -18.59
CA SER A 201 -33.62 -45.85 -18.61
C SER A 201 -34.98 -45.20 -18.33
N ILE A 202 -35.82 -45.08 -19.35
CA ILE A 202 -37.20 -44.62 -19.20
C ILE A 202 -38.05 -45.81 -18.75
N SER A 203 -38.40 -45.81 -17.45
CA SER A 203 -39.40 -46.73 -16.88
C SER A 203 -40.80 -46.28 -17.30
N ARG A 204 -41.40 -46.99 -18.24
CA ARG A 204 -42.78 -46.78 -18.68
C ARG A 204 -43.70 -47.54 -17.72
N ASN A 205 -44.24 -46.85 -16.71
CA ASN A 205 -45.22 -47.42 -15.80
C ASN A 205 -46.58 -47.51 -16.51
N ARG A 206 -47.24 -48.65 -16.34
CA ARG A 206 -48.48 -49.05 -17.01
C ARG A 206 -49.69 -48.65 -16.17
#